data_AF-A0A2V8EG36-F1
#
_entry.id   AF-A0A2V8EG36-F1
#
_cell.length_a   1.000
_cell.length_b   1.000
_cell.length_c   1.000
_cell.angle_alpha   90.00
_cell.angle_beta   90.00
_cell.angle_gamma   90.00
#
_symmetry.space_group_name_H-M   'P 1'
#
loop_
_entity.id
_entity.type
_entity.pdbx_description
1 polymer ?
#
loop_
_entity_poly.entity_id
_entity_poly.type
_entity_poly.pdbx_seq_one_letter_code
_entity_poly.pdbx_strand_id
1 'polypeptide(L)'
;MSDDCTPNDYNSAPPEDKTDRGTPGGASAVEDWLNLLARAVRQCHTYPITSPMCLEALTSCHHALASLESQARISFRVEPHGLIFDDTSIGAGTIVEQEIVRRLHRANVASVTFDRGASLRDLTRFCENLVRSEALVQSKTTLADLLLEHGIDAITADMAHRPEVLDLGAPHAARLQLVEAERRRRRSLPGAGPVSHLYPPDKGWVRLDPASRLGPVSLIDLAILVDDPIDIATMLLRLTDDDPDVSQAREAALVQKFSDVANVFSSMEPQLARVMFSKLARAVLNLEPDRREALLRRTILPGLLDGEPSGVVLRDFPDLDLAESLCLLLDLETAAPEVLATALDRLDLPSARRDGLVPLLEAQLQVRRGNAGERARPDTSADRYARRLIRVDSPETRSLAELSAFDLSIDQATGETLEAVGAAVATGEVVVTELQCLRALVRLEPSPIVARALLERALPVLASLHRSHRWSDLASQIAEYLRAADLIGPSRPDVAEAITETLTNFWTPDRARRVAGMHSAEGTDRAAAVQLVEASGTAS
;
A
#
# COMPACT_ATOMS: atom_id res chain seq x y z
N MET A 1 57.86 -42.56 9.69
CA MET A 1 57.69 -42.32 8.25
C MET A 1 56.45 -43.11 7.83
N SER A 2 55.41 -42.38 7.46
CA SER A 2 54.36 -42.66 6.46
C SER A 2 53.59 -43.99 6.57
N ASP A 3 52.30 -43.95 6.92
CA ASP A 3 51.12 -43.69 6.06
C ASP A 3 50.79 -44.86 5.13
N ASP A 4 49.62 -45.49 5.31
CA ASP A 4 48.47 -45.29 4.42
C ASP A 4 47.35 -46.32 4.67
N CYS A 5 46.13 -45.82 4.71
CA CYS A 5 44.89 -46.60 4.81
C CYS A 5 43.95 -46.08 3.71
N THR A 6 43.52 -46.93 2.78
CA THR A 6 42.51 -46.61 1.74
C THR A 6 41.51 -47.75 1.53
N PRO A 7 40.31 -47.45 0.98
CA PRO A 7 39.04 -48.05 1.38
C PRO A 7 38.44 -49.04 0.37
N ASN A 8 37.37 -49.69 0.82
CA ASN A 8 36.70 -50.86 0.22
C ASN A 8 35.55 -50.47 -0.72
N ASP A 9 35.45 -51.22 -1.83
CA ASP A 9 34.45 -51.13 -2.89
C ASP A 9 33.05 -51.56 -2.44
N TYR A 10 32.02 -50.87 -2.96
CA TYR A 10 30.62 -51.29 -2.93
C TYR A 10 30.09 -51.35 -4.35
N ASN A 11 29.41 -52.45 -4.71
CA ASN A 11 28.47 -52.43 -5.83
C ASN A 11 27.33 -53.45 -5.67
N SER A 12 26.13 -52.95 -5.99
CA SER A 12 25.02 -53.60 -6.69
C SER A 12 23.87 -54.26 -5.92
N ALA A 13 22.71 -53.59 -5.96
CA ALA A 13 21.37 -54.18 -6.18
C ALA A 13 20.45 -53.15 -6.93
N PRO A 14 19.46 -53.60 -7.73
CA PRO A 14 18.86 -52.85 -8.86
C PRO A 14 17.58 -52.05 -8.51
N PRO A 15 17.08 -51.16 -9.41
CA PRO A 15 15.94 -50.28 -9.13
C PRO A 15 14.60 -50.89 -9.59
N GLU A 16 13.57 -50.81 -8.74
CA GLU A 16 12.17 -51.02 -9.13
C GLU A 16 11.40 -49.70 -9.09
N ASP A 17 10.92 -49.34 -10.28
CA ASP A 17 9.68 -48.66 -10.67
C ASP A 17 9.02 -47.65 -9.70
N LYS A 18 9.15 -46.35 -10.04
CA LYS A 18 8.29 -45.27 -9.53
C LYS A 18 7.37 -44.80 -10.65
N THR A 19 6.10 -45.16 -10.55
CA THR A 19 5.00 -44.57 -11.29
C THR A 19 4.77 -43.11 -10.90
N ASP A 20 4.55 -42.29 -11.94
CA ASP A 20 4.24 -40.86 -12.00
C ASP A 20 3.44 -40.24 -10.83
N ARG A 21 4.04 -39.20 -10.23
CA ARG A 21 3.36 -38.03 -9.65
C ARG A 21 4.18 -36.77 -9.96
N GLY A 22 3.68 -35.90 -10.83
CA GLY A 22 3.98 -34.46 -10.97
C GLY A 22 5.46 -34.01 -10.97
N THR A 23 5.97 -33.65 -12.14
CA THR A 23 7.36 -33.31 -12.46
C THR A 23 7.96 -32.13 -11.65
N PRO A 24 9.09 -32.31 -10.93
CA PRO A 24 9.89 -31.24 -10.29
C PRO A 24 10.72 -30.36 -11.26
N GLY A 25 10.57 -30.52 -12.58
CA GLY A 25 11.50 -29.96 -13.57
C GLY A 25 11.41 -28.46 -13.81
N GLY A 26 10.25 -27.84 -13.57
CA GLY A 26 10.02 -26.41 -13.87
C GLY A 26 10.74 -25.45 -12.92
N ALA A 27 10.70 -25.72 -11.61
CA ALA A 27 11.32 -24.87 -10.60
C ALA A 27 12.86 -24.87 -10.71
N SER A 28 13.48 -26.02 -11.02
CA SER A 28 14.93 -26.13 -11.22
C SER A 28 15.41 -25.31 -12.42
N ALA A 29 14.67 -25.33 -13.54
CA ALA A 29 15.06 -24.59 -14.74
C ALA A 29 14.92 -23.07 -14.56
N VAL A 30 13.92 -22.62 -13.79
CA VAL A 30 13.75 -21.20 -13.43
C VAL A 30 14.85 -20.74 -12.46
N GLU A 31 15.24 -21.58 -11.50
CA GLU A 31 16.37 -21.29 -10.60
C GLU A 31 17.70 -21.19 -11.38
N ASP A 32 17.94 -22.09 -12.34
CA ASP A 32 19.11 -22.02 -13.23
C ASP A 32 19.12 -20.73 -14.07
N TRP A 33 17.96 -20.33 -14.59
CA TRP A 33 17.83 -19.06 -15.30
C TRP A 33 18.07 -17.85 -14.37
N LEU A 34 17.51 -17.83 -13.16
CA LEU A 34 17.75 -16.77 -12.18
C LEU A 34 19.23 -16.65 -11.79
N ASN A 35 19.94 -17.78 -11.70
CA ASN A 35 21.39 -17.80 -11.51
C ASN A 35 22.15 -17.13 -12.68
N LEU A 36 21.74 -17.39 -13.91
CA LEU A 36 22.30 -16.74 -15.11
C LEU A 36 21.96 -15.24 -15.17
N LEU A 37 20.74 -14.85 -14.78
CA LEU A 37 20.34 -13.45 -14.65
C LEU A 37 21.19 -12.76 -13.58
N ALA A 38 21.42 -13.39 -12.43
CA ALA A 38 22.19 -12.80 -11.33
C ALA A 38 23.65 -12.60 -11.74
N ARG A 39 24.19 -13.56 -12.49
CA ARG A 39 25.50 -13.43 -13.13
C ARG A 39 25.53 -12.28 -14.13
N ALA A 40 24.51 -12.12 -14.97
CA ALA A 40 24.45 -11.01 -15.94
C ALA A 40 24.41 -9.64 -15.23
N VAL A 41 23.55 -9.48 -14.21
CA VAL A 41 23.47 -8.26 -13.39
C VAL A 41 24.83 -7.94 -12.74
N ARG A 42 25.49 -8.95 -12.16
CA ARG A 42 26.82 -8.80 -11.57
C ARG A 42 27.87 -8.36 -12.59
N GLN A 43 27.86 -8.93 -13.80
CA GLN A 43 28.80 -8.57 -14.86
C GLN A 43 28.54 -7.13 -15.36
N CYS A 44 27.28 -6.75 -15.56
CA CYS A 44 26.87 -5.40 -15.94
C CYS A 44 27.21 -4.35 -14.86
N HIS A 45 27.27 -4.76 -13.59
CA HIS A 45 27.75 -3.89 -12.51
C HIS A 45 29.28 -3.70 -12.55
N THR A 46 30.02 -4.74 -12.90
CA THR A 46 31.49 -4.76 -12.80
C THR A 46 32.17 -4.21 -14.06
N TYR A 47 31.56 -4.42 -15.24
CA TYR A 47 32.14 -4.06 -16.53
C TYR A 47 31.17 -3.22 -17.37
N PRO A 48 31.69 -2.39 -18.31
CA PRO A 48 30.85 -1.71 -19.28
C PRO A 48 29.99 -2.70 -20.06
N ILE A 49 28.78 -2.29 -20.43
CA ILE A 49 27.81 -3.18 -21.10
C ILE A 49 28.29 -3.68 -22.48
N THR A 50 29.26 -2.99 -23.08
CA THR A 50 29.93 -3.36 -24.33
C THR A 50 31.02 -4.42 -24.18
N SER A 51 31.35 -4.81 -22.95
CA SER A 51 32.32 -5.87 -22.66
C SER A 51 31.84 -7.23 -23.19
N PRO A 52 32.71 -8.05 -23.81
CA PRO A 52 32.33 -9.38 -24.29
C PRO A 52 31.78 -10.27 -23.16
N MET A 53 32.27 -10.10 -21.93
CA MET A 53 31.77 -10.87 -20.77
C MET A 53 30.32 -10.53 -20.39
N CYS A 54 29.90 -9.28 -20.57
CA CYS A 54 28.51 -8.86 -20.33
C CYS A 54 27.60 -9.41 -21.44
N LEU A 55 28.04 -9.30 -22.70
CA LEU A 55 27.30 -9.80 -23.85
C LEU A 55 27.10 -11.31 -23.80
N GLU A 56 28.14 -12.07 -23.45
CA GLU A 56 28.06 -13.54 -23.28
C GLU A 56 27.10 -13.93 -22.14
N ALA A 57 27.15 -13.22 -21.00
CA ALA A 57 26.28 -13.48 -19.86
C ALA A 57 24.80 -13.15 -20.19
N LEU A 58 24.54 -12.01 -20.84
CA LEU A 58 23.19 -11.61 -21.27
C LEU A 58 22.63 -12.56 -22.34
N THR A 59 23.46 -12.98 -23.30
CA THR A 59 23.07 -13.93 -24.35
C THR A 59 22.74 -15.31 -23.77
N SER A 60 23.54 -15.77 -22.80
CA SER A 60 23.28 -17.03 -22.08
C SER A 60 21.98 -16.97 -21.27
N CYS A 61 21.73 -15.84 -20.58
CA CYS A 61 20.49 -15.59 -19.85
C CYS A 61 19.27 -15.54 -20.79
N HIS A 62 19.38 -14.89 -21.95
CA HIS A 62 18.32 -14.81 -22.94
C HIS A 62 17.99 -16.19 -23.55
N HIS A 63 19.01 -16.99 -23.90
CA HIS A 63 18.77 -18.35 -24.39
C HIS A 63 18.12 -19.25 -23.33
N ALA A 64 18.54 -19.12 -22.07
CA ALA A 64 17.91 -19.85 -20.96
C ALA A 64 16.44 -19.44 -20.79
N LEU A 65 16.12 -18.14 -20.83
CA LEU A 65 14.72 -17.64 -20.78
C LEU A 65 13.87 -18.23 -21.91
N ALA A 66 14.39 -18.23 -23.14
CA ALA A 66 13.71 -18.77 -24.31
C ALA A 66 13.59 -20.30 -24.30
N SER A 67 14.33 -21.00 -23.44
CA SER A 67 14.30 -22.47 -23.32
C SER A 67 13.33 -22.98 -22.27
N LEU A 68 12.69 -22.10 -21.48
CA LEU A 68 11.71 -22.50 -20.48
C LEU A 68 10.39 -22.90 -21.17
N GLU A 69 10.12 -24.20 -21.22
CA GLU A 69 9.00 -24.80 -21.96
C GLU A 69 7.65 -24.73 -21.22
N SER A 70 7.66 -24.49 -19.90
CA SER A 70 6.47 -24.64 -19.05
C SER A 70 5.63 -23.38 -18.83
N GLN A 71 6.17 -22.17 -19.05
CA GLN A 71 5.48 -20.91 -18.71
C GLN A 71 5.73 -19.81 -19.74
N ALA A 72 4.66 -19.16 -20.22
CA ALA A 72 4.75 -18.01 -21.13
C ALA A 72 5.28 -16.74 -20.43
N ARG A 73 5.06 -16.64 -19.12
CA ARG A 73 5.51 -15.55 -18.26
C ARG A 73 6.01 -16.10 -16.94
N ILE A 74 7.08 -15.51 -16.43
CA ILE A 74 7.73 -15.90 -15.18
C ILE A 74 7.61 -14.71 -14.23
N SER A 75 6.83 -14.86 -13.17
CA SER A 75 6.66 -13.83 -12.15
C SER A 75 7.28 -14.27 -10.83
N PHE A 76 8.06 -13.39 -10.20
CA PHE A 76 8.60 -13.63 -8.87
C PHE A 76 8.31 -12.46 -7.94
N ARG A 77 7.98 -12.78 -6.69
CA ARG A 77 7.82 -11.81 -5.61
C ARG A 77 9.17 -11.59 -4.93
N VAL A 78 9.50 -10.35 -4.64
CA VAL A 78 10.75 -9.94 -4.02
C VAL A 78 10.53 -9.84 -2.52
N GLU A 79 11.26 -10.63 -1.74
CA GLU A 79 11.34 -10.51 -0.29
C GLU A 79 12.71 -9.91 0.12
N PRO A 80 12.87 -9.44 1.38
CA PRO A 80 14.14 -8.84 1.80
C PRO A 80 15.37 -9.75 1.69
N HIS A 81 15.18 -11.08 1.71
CA HIS A 81 16.26 -12.08 1.67
C HIS A 81 16.01 -13.22 0.67
N GLY A 82 15.07 -13.07 -0.27
CA GLY A 82 14.76 -14.13 -1.23
C GLY A 82 13.83 -13.70 -2.36
N LEU A 83 13.66 -14.58 -3.34
CA LEU A 83 12.58 -14.48 -4.33
C LEU A 83 11.58 -15.60 -4.09
N ILE A 84 10.29 -15.35 -4.25
CA ILE A 84 9.26 -16.39 -4.24
C ILE A 84 8.77 -16.58 -5.67
N PHE A 85 8.83 -17.81 -6.15
CA PHE A 85 8.29 -18.25 -7.44
C PHE A 85 7.41 -19.48 -7.22
N ASP A 86 6.15 -19.44 -7.66
CA ASP A 86 5.16 -20.51 -7.43
C ASP A 86 5.17 -21.07 -5.99
N ASP A 87 5.10 -20.17 -5.01
CA ASP A 87 5.15 -20.44 -3.55
C ASP A 87 6.44 -21.13 -3.04
N THR A 88 7.47 -21.22 -3.89
CA THR A 88 8.79 -21.76 -3.54
C THR A 88 9.78 -20.62 -3.37
N SER A 89 10.46 -20.58 -2.22
CA SER A 89 11.54 -19.62 -1.98
C SER A 89 12.79 -20.04 -2.76
N ILE A 90 13.26 -19.16 -3.64
CA ILE A 90 14.45 -19.31 -4.47
C ILE A 90 15.52 -18.31 -3.99
N GLY A 91 16.77 -18.78 -3.92
CA GLY A 91 17.95 -17.91 -3.86
C GLY A 91 18.62 -17.75 -2.50
N ALA A 92 18.07 -18.28 -1.40
CA ALA A 92 18.68 -18.17 -0.07
C ALA A 92 20.13 -18.72 -0.03
N GLY A 93 21.08 -17.86 0.30
CA GLY A 93 22.52 -18.11 0.40
C GLY A 93 23.30 -18.03 -0.92
N THR A 94 22.66 -17.70 -2.05
CA THR A 94 23.26 -17.81 -3.41
C THR A 94 23.65 -16.46 -4.02
N ILE A 95 24.29 -16.49 -5.20
CA ILE A 95 24.60 -15.28 -6.00
C ILE A 95 23.31 -14.51 -6.37
N VAL A 96 22.16 -15.20 -6.48
CA VAL A 96 20.85 -14.61 -6.74
C VAL A 96 20.41 -13.69 -5.60
N GLU A 97 20.55 -14.12 -4.35
CA GLU A 97 20.23 -13.27 -3.19
C GLU A 97 21.18 -12.07 -3.08
N GLN A 98 22.47 -12.30 -3.30
CA GLN A 98 23.48 -11.25 -3.12
C GLN A 98 23.36 -10.11 -4.13
N GLU A 99 22.99 -10.41 -5.38
CA GLU A 99 23.01 -9.42 -6.47
C GLU A 99 21.62 -9.03 -6.98
N ILE A 100 20.68 -9.96 -7.14
CA ILE A 100 19.34 -9.62 -7.66
C ILE A 100 18.41 -9.18 -6.55
N VAL A 101 18.21 -10.02 -5.53
CA VAL A 101 17.26 -9.73 -4.43
C VAL A 101 17.60 -8.41 -3.78
N ARG A 102 18.88 -8.23 -3.40
CA ARG A 102 19.33 -6.99 -2.76
C ARG A 102 19.07 -5.75 -3.61
N ARG A 103 19.29 -5.81 -4.92
CA ARG A 103 19.10 -4.67 -5.83
C ARG A 103 17.63 -4.40 -6.10
N LEU A 104 16.83 -5.43 -6.34
CA LEU A 104 15.38 -5.30 -6.53
C LEU A 104 14.71 -4.75 -5.27
N HIS A 105 15.07 -5.27 -4.10
CA HIS A 105 14.57 -4.77 -2.82
C HIS A 105 14.99 -3.31 -2.59
N ARG A 106 16.24 -2.93 -2.88
CA ARG A 106 16.70 -1.53 -2.80
C ARG A 106 16.02 -0.60 -3.79
N ALA A 107 15.68 -1.11 -4.97
CA ALA A 107 14.90 -0.41 -5.96
C ALA A 107 13.40 -0.36 -5.61
N ASN A 108 12.99 -0.83 -4.42
CA ASN A 108 11.61 -0.92 -3.97
C ASN A 108 10.70 -1.69 -4.94
N VAL A 109 11.17 -2.80 -5.50
CA VAL A 109 10.37 -3.65 -6.37
C VAL A 109 9.71 -4.75 -5.53
N ALA A 110 8.39 -4.90 -5.62
CA ALA A 110 7.61 -5.94 -4.94
C ALA A 110 7.50 -7.23 -5.76
N SER A 111 7.30 -7.11 -7.07
CA SER A 111 7.31 -8.25 -7.99
C SER A 111 7.88 -7.85 -9.35
N VAL A 112 8.46 -8.83 -10.05
CA VAL A 112 8.86 -8.66 -11.45
C VAL A 112 8.31 -9.81 -12.26
N THR A 113 7.79 -9.49 -13.43
CA THR A 113 7.32 -10.47 -14.41
C THR A 113 8.12 -10.33 -15.70
N PHE A 114 8.61 -11.46 -16.20
CA PHE A 114 9.31 -11.58 -17.48
C PHE A 114 8.46 -12.38 -18.45
N ASP A 115 8.18 -11.80 -19.61
CA ASP A 115 7.67 -12.54 -20.75
C ASP A 115 8.80 -13.36 -21.38
N ARG A 116 8.50 -14.59 -21.77
CA ARG A 116 9.43 -15.46 -22.49
C ARG A 116 9.87 -14.83 -23.82
N GLY A 117 9.03 -13.99 -24.42
CA GLY A 117 9.33 -13.23 -25.62
C GLY A 117 10.23 -12.00 -25.41
N ALA A 118 10.70 -11.74 -24.19
CA ALA A 118 11.57 -10.60 -23.91
C ALA A 118 12.84 -10.66 -24.75
N SER A 119 13.11 -9.58 -25.47
CA SER A 119 14.26 -9.51 -26.36
C SER A 119 15.56 -9.36 -25.57
N LEU A 120 16.70 -9.68 -26.20
CA LEU A 120 18.02 -9.42 -25.62
C LEU A 120 18.19 -7.93 -25.24
N ARG A 121 17.59 -7.01 -26.01
CA ARG A 121 17.59 -5.57 -25.70
C ARG A 121 16.87 -5.30 -24.37
N ASP A 122 15.72 -5.93 -24.14
CA ASP A 122 14.90 -5.73 -22.94
C ASP A 122 15.66 -6.20 -21.69
N LEU A 123 16.26 -7.39 -21.75
CA LEU A 123 17.10 -7.93 -20.69
C LEU A 123 18.34 -7.07 -20.41
N THR A 124 18.97 -6.53 -21.47
CA THR A 124 20.12 -5.64 -21.36
C THR A 124 19.75 -4.35 -20.63
N ARG A 125 18.65 -3.70 -21.04
CA ARG A 125 18.16 -2.46 -20.42
C ARG A 125 17.66 -2.69 -19.00
N PHE A 126 17.00 -3.80 -18.74
CA PHE A 126 16.62 -4.20 -17.39
C PHE A 126 17.85 -4.31 -16.47
N CYS A 127 18.89 -5.06 -16.88
CA CYS A 127 20.10 -5.20 -16.09
C CYS A 127 20.82 -3.86 -15.88
N GLU A 128 20.90 -3.02 -16.93
CA GLU A 128 21.51 -1.69 -16.84
C GLU A 128 20.75 -0.79 -15.85
N ASN A 129 19.43 -0.72 -15.95
CA ASN A 129 18.59 0.12 -15.08
C ASN A 129 18.55 -0.42 -13.65
N LEU A 130 18.53 -1.74 -13.46
CA LEU A 130 18.62 -2.35 -12.14
C LEU A 130 19.97 -2.05 -11.46
N VAL A 131 21.07 -2.03 -12.21
CA VAL A 131 22.39 -1.63 -11.69
C VAL A 131 22.42 -0.14 -11.35
N ARG A 132 21.78 0.70 -12.17
CA ARG A 132 21.71 2.16 -11.97
C ARG A 132 20.68 2.59 -10.92
N SER A 133 19.78 1.70 -10.52
CA SER A 133 18.68 1.98 -9.58
C SER A 133 19.15 2.64 -8.28
N GLU A 134 20.34 2.29 -7.78
CA GLU A 134 20.94 2.91 -6.58
C GLU A 134 21.25 4.41 -6.77
N ALA A 135 21.62 4.84 -7.99
CA ALA A 135 21.85 6.24 -8.32
C ALA A 135 20.54 6.99 -8.63
N LEU A 136 19.49 6.26 -9.02
CA LEU A 136 18.19 6.78 -9.42
C LEU A 136 17.25 7.03 -8.22
N VAL A 137 17.57 6.51 -7.03
CA VAL A 137 16.88 6.88 -5.78
C VAL A 137 16.86 8.41 -5.59
N GLN A 138 17.87 9.12 -6.08
CA GLN A 138 17.94 10.59 -6.02
C GLN A 138 17.10 11.29 -7.10
N SER A 139 16.78 10.63 -8.22
CA SER A 139 16.03 11.22 -9.34
C SER A 139 14.53 10.93 -9.32
N LYS A 140 14.04 10.21 -8.29
CA LYS A 140 12.63 9.78 -8.14
C LYS A 140 12.07 8.93 -9.30
N THR A 141 12.90 8.51 -10.24
CA THR A 141 12.49 7.68 -11.38
C THR A 141 12.50 6.22 -10.95
N THR A 142 11.34 5.56 -10.99
CA THR A 142 11.27 4.15 -10.59
C THR A 142 11.84 3.24 -11.68
N LEU A 143 12.17 1.99 -11.31
CA LEU A 143 12.58 1.00 -12.30
C LEU A 143 11.47 0.75 -13.33
N ALA A 144 10.21 0.76 -12.89
CA ALA A 144 9.05 0.61 -13.76
C ALA A 144 8.98 1.74 -14.80
N ASP A 145 9.15 2.99 -14.37
CA ASP A 145 9.13 4.15 -15.26
C ASP A 145 10.24 4.07 -16.32
N LEU A 146 11.45 3.66 -15.93
CA LEU A 146 12.57 3.53 -16.86
C LEU A 146 12.40 2.42 -17.89
N LEU A 147 11.74 1.31 -17.52
CA LEU A 147 11.40 0.26 -18.46
C LEU A 147 10.36 0.77 -19.47
N LEU A 148 9.36 1.52 -19.01
CA LEU A 148 8.35 2.15 -19.86
C LEU A 148 8.95 3.21 -20.79
N GLU A 149 9.85 4.08 -20.29
CA GLU A 149 10.56 5.07 -21.11
C GLU A 149 11.39 4.43 -22.24
N HIS A 150 11.90 3.22 -22.02
CA HIS A 150 12.62 2.45 -23.03
C HIS A 150 11.71 1.67 -23.99
N GLY A 151 10.40 1.70 -23.77
CA GLY A 151 9.38 0.98 -24.54
C GLY A 151 9.39 -0.52 -24.29
N ILE A 152 9.71 -0.95 -23.05
CA ILE A 152 9.82 -2.36 -22.67
C ILE A 152 8.50 -2.80 -22.01
N ASP A 153 7.70 -3.56 -22.76
CA ASP A 153 6.45 -4.15 -22.25
C ASP A 153 6.62 -5.62 -21.82
N ALA A 154 7.70 -6.26 -22.27
CA ALA A 154 7.98 -7.67 -22.03
C ALA A 154 8.54 -7.95 -20.62
N ILE A 155 8.93 -6.92 -19.87
CA ILE A 155 9.41 -7.03 -18.49
C ILE A 155 8.68 -5.97 -17.68
N THR A 156 7.88 -6.39 -16.71
CA THR A 156 7.10 -5.49 -15.85
C THR A 156 7.58 -5.59 -14.41
N ALA A 157 7.89 -4.46 -13.79
CA ALA A 157 8.26 -4.37 -12.38
C ALA A 157 7.12 -3.68 -11.62
N ASP A 158 6.57 -4.36 -10.62
CA ASP A 158 5.60 -3.79 -9.70
C ASP A 158 6.33 -3.24 -8.49
N MET A 159 6.13 -1.96 -8.18
CA MET A 159 6.83 -1.29 -7.09
C MET A 159 6.16 -1.57 -5.74
N ALA A 160 6.97 -1.87 -4.72
CA ALA A 160 6.55 -2.03 -3.34
C ALA A 160 6.09 -0.69 -2.76
N HIS A 161 4.96 -0.71 -2.06
CA HIS A 161 4.44 0.47 -1.36
C HIS A 161 5.28 0.70 -0.09
N ARG A 162 5.89 1.88 0.01
CA ARG A 162 6.74 2.24 1.14
C ARG A 162 5.88 2.51 2.39
N PRO A 163 6.08 1.81 3.52
CA PRO A 163 5.43 2.18 4.76
C PRO A 163 6.04 3.49 5.27
N GLU A 164 5.24 4.55 5.27
CA GLU A 164 5.61 5.84 5.85
C GLU A 164 5.26 5.90 7.34
N VAL A 165 6.21 6.38 8.15
CA VAL A 165 5.97 6.70 9.56
C VAL A 165 5.72 8.20 9.67
N LEU A 166 4.51 8.55 10.10
CA LEU A 166 4.09 9.93 10.37
C LEU A 166 4.10 10.15 11.89
N ASP A 167 4.81 11.17 12.35
CA ASP A 167 4.81 11.55 13.76
C ASP A 167 3.59 12.42 14.06
N LEU A 168 2.71 11.93 14.93
CA LEU A 168 1.49 12.63 15.37
C LEU A 168 1.62 13.18 16.80
N GLY A 169 2.75 12.93 17.48
CA GLY A 169 2.89 13.15 18.91
C GLY A 169 1.87 12.36 19.73
N ALA A 170 1.66 12.77 20.99
CA ALA A 170 0.60 12.21 21.84
C ALA A 170 -0.72 12.99 21.61
N PRO A 171 -1.74 12.39 20.96
CA PRO A 171 -2.97 13.11 20.67
C PRO A 171 -3.74 13.41 21.97
N HIS A 172 -4.23 14.64 22.08
CA HIS A 172 -5.02 15.09 23.23
C HIS A 172 -6.35 14.33 23.33
N ALA A 173 -6.79 13.98 24.53
CA ALA A 173 -8.00 13.17 24.75
C ALA A 173 -9.28 13.75 24.10
N ALA A 174 -9.40 15.08 24.06
CA ALA A 174 -10.49 15.76 23.37
C ALA A 174 -10.53 15.48 21.86
N ARG A 175 -9.38 15.36 21.18
CA ARG A 175 -9.31 15.02 19.75
C ARG A 175 -9.70 13.57 19.50
N LEU A 176 -9.31 12.66 20.40
CA LEU A 176 -9.73 11.26 20.34
C LEU A 176 -11.26 11.12 20.41
N GLN A 177 -11.91 11.90 21.27
CA GLN A 177 -13.38 11.92 21.37
C GLN A 177 -14.04 12.44 20.09
N LEU A 178 -13.45 13.45 19.43
CA LEU A 178 -13.94 13.97 18.14
C LEU A 178 -13.81 12.92 17.04
N VAL A 179 -12.68 12.20 16.97
CA VAL A 179 -12.47 11.09 16.03
C VAL A 179 -13.52 10.00 16.23
N GLU A 180 -13.79 9.60 17.48
CA GLU A 180 -14.81 8.59 17.78
C GLU A 180 -16.23 9.06 17.42
N ALA A 181 -16.55 10.33 17.63
CA ALA A 181 -17.83 10.91 17.27
C ALA A 181 -18.03 10.90 15.73
N GLU A 182 -17.02 11.32 14.98
CA GLU A 182 -17.06 11.33 13.50
C GLU A 182 -17.15 9.90 12.94
N ARG A 183 -16.43 8.93 13.53
CA ARG A 183 -16.54 7.51 13.16
C ARG A 183 -17.95 6.97 13.39
N ARG A 184 -18.56 7.30 14.54
CA ARG A 184 -19.96 6.93 14.84
C ARG A 184 -20.94 7.50 13.82
N ARG A 185 -20.78 8.78 13.45
CA ARG A 185 -21.57 9.43 12.40
C ARG A 185 -21.43 8.70 11.07
N ARG A 186 -20.20 8.48 10.59
CA ARG A 186 -19.94 7.80 9.31
C ARG A 186 -20.53 6.40 9.26
N ARG A 187 -20.42 5.61 10.33
CA ARG A 187 -21.06 4.30 10.43
C ARG A 187 -22.60 4.35 10.39
N SER A 188 -23.21 5.47 10.80
CA SER A 188 -24.66 5.66 10.79
C SER A 188 -25.22 6.18 9.45
N LEU A 189 -24.35 6.67 8.56
CA LEU A 189 -24.74 7.09 7.22
C LEU A 189 -24.93 5.84 6.33
N PRO A 190 -26.05 5.73 5.58
CA PRO A 190 -26.19 4.66 4.60
C PRO A 190 -25.06 4.79 3.57
N GLY A 191 -24.38 3.67 3.28
CA GLY A 191 -23.21 3.63 2.40
C GLY A 191 -23.45 4.47 1.15
N ALA A 192 -22.74 5.60 1.05
CA ALA A 192 -22.80 6.42 -0.14
C ALA A 192 -22.36 5.54 -1.32
N GLY A 193 -23.10 5.62 -2.43
CA GLY A 193 -22.78 4.91 -3.67
C GLY A 193 -21.33 5.19 -4.14
N PRO A 194 -20.89 4.56 -5.24
CA PRO A 194 -19.48 4.52 -5.62
C PRO A 194 -18.99 5.93 -6.00
N VAL A 195 -18.45 6.66 -5.03
CA VAL A 195 -17.71 7.89 -5.31
C VAL A 195 -16.29 7.47 -5.66
N SER A 196 -15.94 7.69 -6.92
CA SER A 196 -14.63 7.39 -7.51
C SER A 196 -13.60 8.38 -6.96
N HIS A 197 -13.05 8.09 -5.78
CA HIS A 197 -11.88 8.78 -5.27
C HIS A 197 -10.63 7.93 -5.51
N LEU A 198 -9.54 8.56 -5.98
CA LEU A 198 -8.20 7.96 -6.08
C LEU A 198 -7.71 7.44 -4.72
N TYR A 199 -8.16 8.05 -3.62
CA TYR A 199 -8.05 7.55 -2.26
C TYR A 199 -9.39 7.78 -1.56
N PRO A 200 -10.20 6.73 -1.30
CA PRO A 200 -11.40 6.90 -0.50
C PRO A 200 -10.99 7.44 0.87
N PRO A 201 -11.67 8.47 1.42
CA PRO A 201 -11.27 9.13 2.65
C PRO A 201 -11.20 8.18 3.87
N ASP A 202 -11.87 7.03 3.74
CA ASP A 202 -11.93 5.95 4.72
C ASP A 202 -10.88 4.84 4.51
N LYS A 203 -10.03 4.92 3.46
CA LYS A 203 -9.14 3.82 3.01
C LYS A 203 -7.64 4.16 2.99
N GLY A 204 -7.22 5.30 3.50
CA GLY A 204 -5.80 5.57 3.78
C GLY A 204 -5.41 4.94 5.13
N TRP A 205 -4.40 4.07 5.15
CA TRP A 205 -3.96 3.38 6.36
C TRP A 205 -2.66 3.99 6.89
N VAL A 206 -2.72 4.60 8.08
CA VAL A 206 -1.52 5.02 8.82
C VAL A 206 -1.24 3.98 9.91
N ARG A 207 -0.11 3.28 9.86
CA ARG A 207 0.32 2.40 10.96
C ARG A 207 0.85 3.26 12.09
N LEU A 208 0.14 3.23 13.21
CA LEU A 208 0.56 3.90 14.44
C LEU A 208 1.49 3.00 15.26
N ASP A 209 2.28 3.61 16.13
CA ASP A 209 3.10 2.93 17.14
C ASP A 209 2.25 1.87 17.86
N PRO A 210 2.72 0.60 17.96
CA PRO A 210 2.00 -0.47 18.67
C PRO A 210 1.74 -0.16 20.16
N ALA A 211 2.43 0.81 20.77
CA ALA A 211 2.10 1.31 22.10
C ALA A 211 0.84 2.21 22.13
N SER A 212 0.37 2.69 20.97
CA SER A 212 -0.81 3.52 20.86
C SER A 212 -2.08 2.66 20.90
N ARG A 213 -3.09 3.12 21.65
CA ARG A 213 -4.42 2.48 21.72
C ARG A 213 -5.32 2.81 20.53
N LEU A 214 -4.79 3.51 19.53
CA LEU A 214 -5.55 3.93 18.36
C LEU A 214 -5.57 2.78 17.36
N GLY A 215 -6.78 2.31 17.03
CA GLY A 215 -7.00 1.40 15.90
C GLY A 215 -6.69 2.06 14.54
N PRO A 216 -7.04 1.44 13.41
CA PRO A 216 -6.73 1.99 12.09
C PRO A 216 -7.27 3.42 11.94
N VAL A 217 -6.46 4.32 11.37
CA VAL A 217 -6.74 5.76 11.21
C VAL A 217 -6.96 6.07 9.74
N SER A 218 -8.15 6.57 9.42
CA SER A 218 -8.52 7.08 8.09
C SER A 218 -7.96 8.48 7.81
N LEU A 219 -8.01 8.98 6.57
CA LEU A 219 -7.53 10.34 6.26
C LEU A 219 -8.34 11.43 6.98
N ILE A 220 -9.63 11.19 7.19
CA ILE A 220 -10.49 12.08 8.00
C ILE A 220 -10.02 12.08 9.47
N ASP A 221 -9.71 10.90 10.02
CA ASP A 221 -9.21 10.80 11.39
C ASP A 221 -7.86 11.51 11.54
N LEU A 222 -6.96 11.32 10.56
CA LEU A 222 -5.66 12.00 10.50
C LEU A 222 -5.85 13.52 10.54
N ALA A 223 -6.78 14.06 9.76
CA ALA A 223 -7.04 15.49 9.73
C ALA A 223 -7.54 16.04 11.08
N ILE A 224 -8.33 15.27 11.84
CA ILE A 224 -8.78 15.64 13.20
C ILE A 224 -7.63 15.54 14.21
N LEU A 225 -6.77 14.53 14.08
CA LEU A 225 -5.64 14.31 15.00
C LEU A 225 -4.56 15.40 14.85
N VAL A 226 -4.21 15.74 13.61
CA VAL A 226 -3.18 16.72 13.27
C VAL A 226 -3.66 18.15 13.54
N ASP A 227 -4.90 18.47 13.18
CA ASP A 227 -5.58 19.74 13.55
C ASP A 227 -4.92 21.03 12.98
N ASP A 228 -3.93 20.87 12.09
CA ASP A 228 -3.25 21.92 11.30
C ASP A 228 -3.28 21.55 9.79
N PRO A 229 -3.90 22.39 8.93
CA PRO A 229 -3.96 22.15 7.48
C PRO A 229 -2.60 22.03 6.78
N ILE A 230 -1.59 22.77 7.23
CA ILE A 230 -0.25 22.77 6.62
C ILE A 230 0.46 21.44 6.91
N ASP A 231 0.31 20.94 8.12
CA ASP A 231 0.88 19.65 8.51
C ASP A 231 0.18 18.50 7.81
N ILE A 232 -1.16 18.57 7.66
CA ILE A 232 -1.91 17.60 6.85
C ILE A 232 -1.40 17.61 5.41
N ALA A 233 -1.24 18.79 4.79
CA ALA A 233 -0.72 18.89 3.43
C ALA A 233 0.69 18.29 3.29
N THR A 234 1.55 18.53 4.28
CA THR A 234 2.90 17.98 4.34
C THR A 234 2.86 16.45 4.47
N MET A 235 1.99 15.91 5.33
CA MET A 235 1.80 14.46 5.49
C MET A 235 1.24 13.83 4.22
N LEU A 236 0.26 14.45 3.56
CA LEU A 236 -0.27 13.99 2.27
C LEU A 236 0.77 14.01 1.17
N LEU A 237 1.65 15.01 1.16
CA LEU A 237 2.74 15.09 0.20
C LEU A 237 3.73 13.94 0.35
N ARG A 238 4.11 13.64 1.61
CA ARG A 238 4.98 12.51 1.93
C ARG A 238 4.35 11.15 1.59
N LEU A 239 3.05 10.99 1.81
CA LEU A 239 2.29 9.80 1.41
C LEU A 239 2.23 9.60 -0.11
N THR A 240 2.48 10.65 -0.90
CA THR A 240 2.56 10.58 -2.38
C THR A 240 4.00 10.59 -2.91
N ASP A 241 4.98 10.22 -2.09
CA ASP A 241 6.42 10.12 -2.43
C ASP A 241 7.08 11.43 -2.91
N ASP A 242 6.47 12.58 -2.61
CA ASP A 242 7.08 13.89 -2.82
C ASP A 242 7.78 14.35 -1.55
N ASP A 243 9.04 13.93 -1.34
CA ASP A 243 9.82 14.41 -0.19
C ASP A 243 10.15 15.90 -0.38
N PRO A 244 9.71 16.81 0.51
CA PRO A 244 9.94 18.23 0.33
C PRO A 244 11.14 18.72 1.15
N ASP A 245 12.00 19.56 0.56
CA ASP A 245 13.14 20.17 1.28
C ASP A 245 12.66 21.00 2.50
N VAL A 246 13.07 20.54 3.68
CA VAL A 246 12.46 20.61 5.03
C VAL A 246 11.82 21.93 5.52
N SER A 247 12.08 23.10 4.92
CA SER A 247 11.50 24.38 5.40
C SER A 247 10.74 25.20 4.34
N GLN A 248 11.14 25.15 3.06
CA GLN A 248 10.29 25.67 1.97
C GLN A 248 9.18 24.66 1.60
N ALA A 249 9.35 23.42 2.08
CA ALA A 249 8.44 22.29 2.02
C ALA A 249 7.00 22.55 2.45
N ARG A 250 6.79 23.15 3.64
CA ARG A 250 5.47 23.13 4.29
C ARG A 250 4.43 23.98 3.56
N GLU A 251 4.78 25.21 3.23
CA GLU A 251 3.91 26.08 2.44
C GLU A 251 3.75 25.59 0.99
N ALA A 252 4.83 25.07 0.39
CA ALA A 252 4.77 24.48 -0.95
C ALA A 252 3.86 23.24 -0.97
N ALA A 253 3.91 22.42 0.08
CA ALA A 253 3.03 21.27 0.26
C ALA A 253 1.57 21.70 0.33
N LEU A 254 1.26 22.78 1.08
CA LEU A 254 -0.10 23.32 1.10
C LEU A 254 -0.55 23.76 -0.30
N VAL A 255 0.30 24.47 -1.05
CA VAL A 255 -0.05 24.90 -2.42
C VAL A 255 -0.30 23.71 -3.34
N GLN A 256 0.52 22.65 -3.24
CA GLN A 256 0.44 21.47 -4.10
C GLN A 256 -0.74 20.55 -3.73
N LYS A 257 -1.03 20.40 -2.43
CA LYS A 257 -2.05 19.48 -1.90
C LYS A 257 -3.32 20.18 -1.43
N PHE A 258 -3.51 21.45 -1.81
CA PHE A 258 -4.65 22.26 -1.35
C PHE A 258 -6.01 21.59 -1.63
N SER A 259 -6.21 21.11 -2.87
CA SER A 259 -7.47 20.47 -3.27
C SER A 259 -7.71 19.18 -2.49
N ASP A 260 -6.67 18.40 -2.23
CA ASP A 260 -6.77 17.16 -1.44
C ASP A 260 -7.19 17.45 0.00
N VAL A 261 -6.58 18.47 0.63
CA VAL A 261 -6.96 18.91 1.98
C VAL A 261 -8.41 19.43 2.03
N ALA A 262 -8.81 20.25 1.05
CA ALA A 262 -10.18 20.75 0.95
C ALA A 262 -11.21 19.63 0.76
N ASN A 263 -10.88 18.61 -0.03
CA ASN A 263 -11.72 17.41 -0.21
C ASN A 263 -11.84 16.60 1.08
N VAL A 264 -10.76 16.44 1.84
CA VAL A 264 -10.81 15.77 3.14
C VAL A 264 -11.73 16.55 4.09
N PHE A 265 -11.63 17.88 4.14
CA PHE A 265 -12.48 18.70 5.02
C PHE A 265 -13.95 18.71 4.62
N SER A 266 -14.27 18.68 3.32
CA SER A 266 -15.66 18.66 2.85
C SER A 266 -16.39 17.35 3.17
N SER A 267 -15.66 16.26 3.40
CA SER A 267 -16.20 14.95 3.79
C SER A 267 -16.57 14.83 5.28
N MET A 268 -16.17 15.80 6.12
CA MET A 268 -16.40 15.80 7.58
C MET A 268 -17.83 16.20 7.97
N GLU A 269 -18.17 16.12 9.26
CA GLU A 269 -19.39 16.75 9.78
C GLU A 269 -19.43 18.25 9.47
N PRO A 270 -20.57 18.85 9.06
CA PRO A 270 -20.64 20.26 8.63
C PRO A 270 -20.09 21.27 9.65
N GLN A 271 -20.28 21.03 10.95
CA GLN A 271 -19.77 21.92 12.00
C GLN A 271 -18.23 21.84 12.10
N LEU A 272 -17.69 20.62 12.07
CA LEU A 272 -16.26 20.36 12.10
C LEU A 272 -15.58 20.86 10.81
N ALA A 273 -16.18 20.58 9.65
CA ALA A 273 -15.73 21.06 8.35
C ALA A 273 -15.57 22.59 8.37
N ARG A 274 -16.56 23.33 8.90
CA ARG A 274 -16.48 24.80 9.03
C ARG A 274 -15.29 25.26 9.88
N VAL A 275 -15.01 24.57 10.99
CA VAL A 275 -13.83 24.88 11.82
C VAL A 275 -12.55 24.61 11.03
N MET A 276 -12.46 23.48 10.32
CA MET A 276 -11.27 23.12 9.53
C MET A 276 -11.08 24.07 8.32
N PHE A 277 -12.14 24.49 7.64
CA PHE A 277 -12.09 25.50 6.58
C PHE A 277 -11.66 26.88 7.10
N SER A 278 -12.09 27.28 8.31
CA SER A 278 -11.62 28.53 8.91
C SER A 278 -10.11 28.51 9.22
N LYS A 279 -9.59 27.34 9.64
CA LYS A 279 -8.15 27.13 9.83
C LYS A 279 -7.41 27.14 8.49
N LEU A 280 -7.98 26.51 7.47
CA LEU A 280 -7.43 26.51 6.11
C LEU A 280 -7.36 27.93 5.54
N ALA A 281 -8.41 28.74 5.72
CA ALA A 281 -8.45 30.13 5.30
C ALA A 281 -7.33 30.94 5.97
N ARG A 282 -7.15 30.76 7.29
CA ARG A 282 -6.04 31.40 8.01
C ARG A 282 -4.67 30.93 7.52
N ALA A 283 -4.51 29.64 7.21
CA ALA A 283 -3.27 29.11 6.64
C ALA A 283 -2.97 29.73 5.27
N VAL A 284 -3.97 29.88 4.39
CA VAL A 284 -3.82 30.54 3.08
C VAL A 284 -3.46 32.03 3.23
N LEU A 285 -4.10 32.74 4.16
CA LEU A 285 -3.81 34.16 4.40
C LEU A 285 -2.41 34.42 4.95
N ASN A 286 -1.85 33.45 5.68
CA ASN A 286 -0.49 33.50 6.24
C ASN A 286 0.61 33.11 5.22
N LEU A 287 0.25 32.66 4.01
CA LEU A 287 1.24 32.37 2.96
C LEU A 287 1.90 33.66 2.44
N GLU A 288 3.14 33.53 1.96
CA GLU A 288 3.81 34.58 1.17
C GLU A 288 2.90 35.08 0.03
N PRO A 289 2.84 36.40 -0.24
CA PRO A 289 1.84 37.01 -1.12
C PRO A 289 1.87 36.43 -2.54
N ASP A 290 3.04 36.17 -3.09
CA ASP A 290 3.20 35.58 -4.43
C ASP A 290 2.62 34.16 -4.50
N ARG A 291 2.85 33.36 -3.45
CA ARG A 291 2.33 31.98 -3.35
C ARG A 291 0.82 31.96 -3.13
N ARG A 292 0.32 32.88 -2.31
CA ARG A 292 -1.11 33.08 -2.06
C ARG A 292 -1.84 33.47 -3.35
N GLU A 293 -1.32 34.46 -4.09
CA GLU A 293 -1.89 34.89 -5.37
C GLU A 293 -1.89 33.75 -6.40
N ALA A 294 -0.79 32.99 -6.48
CA ALA A 294 -0.69 31.82 -7.35
C ALA A 294 -1.72 30.74 -6.99
N LEU A 295 -1.87 30.41 -5.70
CA LEU A 295 -2.84 29.44 -5.22
C LEU A 295 -4.29 29.89 -5.47
N LEU A 296 -4.58 31.17 -5.24
CA LEU A 296 -5.89 31.77 -5.51
C LEU A 296 -6.26 31.66 -6.98
N ARG A 297 -5.36 32.06 -7.88
CA ARG A 297 -5.62 32.04 -9.34
C ARG A 297 -5.68 30.62 -9.92
N ARG A 298 -4.83 29.71 -9.47
CA ARG A 298 -4.69 28.38 -10.10
C ARG A 298 -5.67 27.35 -9.55
N THR A 299 -6.11 27.49 -8.30
CA THR A 299 -6.84 26.42 -7.61
C THR A 299 -8.13 26.92 -6.95
N ILE A 300 -8.05 27.92 -6.07
CA ILE A 300 -9.19 28.31 -5.22
C ILE A 300 -10.31 29.00 -6.03
N LEU A 301 -9.96 29.98 -6.85
CA LEU A 301 -10.93 30.73 -7.64
C LEU A 301 -11.56 29.89 -8.76
N PRO A 302 -10.81 29.11 -9.55
CA PRO A 302 -11.41 28.13 -10.47
C PRO A 302 -12.33 27.15 -9.74
N GLY A 303 -11.89 26.59 -8.61
CA GLY A 303 -12.70 25.70 -7.79
C GLY A 303 -14.00 26.32 -7.30
N LEU A 304 -14.00 27.61 -6.96
CA LEU A 304 -15.24 28.33 -6.63
C LEU A 304 -16.22 28.37 -7.82
N LEU A 305 -15.71 28.65 -9.02
CA LEU A 305 -16.51 28.72 -10.24
C LEU A 305 -17.04 27.33 -10.65
N ASP A 306 -16.26 26.29 -10.42
CA ASP A 306 -16.62 24.90 -10.73
C ASP A 306 -17.52 24.30 -9.65
N GLY A 307 -17.55 24.87 -8.43
CA GLY A 307 -18.37 24.40 -7.31
C GLY A 307 -17.69 23.30 -6.50
N GLU A 308 -16.36 23.24 -6.61
CA GLU A 308 -15.50 22.35 -5.86
C GLU A 308 -15.32 22.84 -4.41
N PRO A 309 -15.00 21.93 -3.48
CA PRO A 309 -14.80 22.29 -2.07
C PRO A 309 -13.60 23.22 -1.85
N SER A 310 -12.66 23.28 -2.78
CA SER A 310 -11.53 24.21 -2.78
C SER A 310 -11.98 25.68 -2.69
N GLY A 311 -13.11 26.04 -3.32
CA GLY A 311 -13.65 27.39 -3.29
C GLY A 311 -14.35 27.78 -1.98
N VAL A 312 -14.76 26.79 -1.17
CA VAL A 312 -15.50 27.02 0.10
C VAL A 312 -14.66 27.80 1.11
N VAL A 313 -13.34 27.69 1.04
CA VAL A 313 -12.39 28.38 1.94
C VAL A 313 -12.59 29.91 1.96
N LEU A 314 -13.01 30.49 0.83
CA LEU A 314 -13.20 31.94 0.68
C LEU A 314 -14.34 32.47 1.56
N ARG A 315 -15.25 31.61 2.02
CA ARG A 315 -16.30 31.97 2.97
C ARG A 315 -15.73 32.42 4.31
N ASP A 316 -14.54 31.96 4.69
CA ASP A 316 -13.93 32.29 5.98
C ASP A 316 -12.86 33.40 5.89
N PHE A 317 -12.67 34.02 4.71
CA PHE A 317 -11.76 35.17 4.54
C PHE A 317 -12.36 36.44 5.17
N PRO A 318 -11.57 37.38 5.70
CA PRO A 318 -12.03 38.73 6.02
C PRO A 318 -12.51 39.48 4.77
N ASP A 319 -13.43 40.43 4.94
CA ASP A 319 -14.09 41.09 3.79
C ASP A 319 -13.13 41.85 2.87
N LEU A 320 -12.07 42.45 3.43
CA LEU A 320 -11.05 43.14 2.64
C LEU A 320 -10.24 42.15 1.77
N ASP A 321 -9.75 41.07 2.37
CA ASP A 321 -8.97 40.04 1.68
C ASP A 321 -9.83 39.26 0.67
N LEU A 322 -11.11 39.06 0.99
CA LEU A 322 -12.09 38.44 0.09
C LEU A 322 -12.34 39.31 -1.13
N ALA A 323 -12.54 40.62 -0.95
CA ALA A 323 -12.72 41.55 -2.06
C ALA A 323 -11.48 41.58 -2.96
N GLU A 324 -10.28 41.63 -2.39
CA GLU A 324 -9.02 41.56 -3.14
C GLU A 324 -8.88 40.24 -3.91
N SER A 325 -9.17 39.11 -3.27
CA SER A 325 -9.12 37.78 -3.88
C SER A 325 -10.11 37.62 -5.02
N LEU A 326 -11.35 38.09 -4.86
CA LEU A 326 -12.37 38.05 -5.91
C LEU A 326 -12.01 38.94 -7.11
N CYS A 327 -11.32 40.07 -6.89
CA CYS A 327 -10.83 40.90 -8.00
C CYS A 327 -9.79 40.19 -8.87
N LEU A 328 -9.06 39.19 -8.36
CA LEU A 328 -8.14 38.38 -9.17
C LEU A 328 -8.85 37.56 -10.24
N LEU A 329 -10.16 37.31 -10.12
CA LEU A 329 -10.96 36.65 -11.17
C LEU A 329 -10.87 37.42 -12.49
N LEU A 330 -10.80 38.76 -12.42
CA LEU A 330 -10.75 39.62 -13.61
C LEU A 330 -9.39 39.60 -14.32
N ASP A 331 -8.35 39.07 -13.66
CA ASP A 331 -7.03 38.88 -14.25
C ASP A 331 -6.89 37.50 -14.92
N LEU A 332 -7.86 36.59 -14.73
CA LEU A 332 -7.90 35.32 -15.44
C LEU A 332 -8.32 35.58 -16.89
N GLU A 333 -7.52 35.12 -17.86
CA GLU A 333 -7.58 35.44 -19.30
C GLU A 333 -8.96 35.22 -19.99
N THR A 334 -9.94 34.65 -19.30
CA THR A 334 -11.26 34.26 -19.82
C THR A 334 -12.45 34.85 -19.04
N ALA A 335 -12.24 35.65 -17.99
CA ALA A 335 -13.33 36.07 -17.11
C ALA A 335 -14.07 37.33 -17.60
N ALA A 336 -15.35 37.19 -17.94
CA ALA A 336 -16.28 38.31 -18.07
C ALA A 336 -16.63 38.89 -16.68
N PRO A 337 -17.03 40.17 -16.55
CA PRO A 337 -17.46 40.74 -15.27
C PRO A 337 -18.64 39.98 -14.61
N GLU A 338 -19.40 39.21 -15.40
CA GLU A 338 -20.46 38.30 -14.95
C GLU A 338 -19.95 37.15 -14.06
N VAL A 339 -18.65 36.81 -14.17
CA VAL A 339 -17.98 35.79 -13.34
C VAL A 339 -17.94 36.21 -11.87
N LEU A 340 -17.82 37.51 -11.59
CA LEU A 340 -17.85 38.04 -10.22
C LEU A 340 -19.21 37.83 -9.55
N ALA A 341 -20.31 38.05 -10.30
CA ALA A 341 -21.66 37.79 -9.82
C ALA A 341 -21.87 36.29 -9.54
N THR A 342 -21.43 35.44 -10.47
CA THR A 342 -21.48 33.97 -10.32
C THR A 342 -20.69 33.50 -9.09
N ALA A 343 -19.50 34.06 -8.87
CA ALA A 343 -18.67 33.76 -7.70
C ALA A 343 -19.36 34.17 -6.39
N LEU A 344 -19.94 35.37 -6.32
CA LEU A 344 -20.68 35.85 -5.15
C LEU A 344 -21.91 34.99 -4.85
N ASP A 345 -22.60 34.51 -5.89
CA ASP A 345 -23.74 33.60 -5.75
C ASP A 345 -23.32 32.23 -5.22
N ARG A 346 -22.22 31.66 -5.71
CA ARG A 346 -21.71 30.36 -5.23
C ARG A 346 -21.11 30.40 -3.82
N LEU A 347 -20.59 31.55 -3.41
CA LEU A 347 -20.11 31.72 -2.03
C LEU A 347 -21.24 31.63 -1.00
N ASP A 348 -22.51 31.77 -1.39
CA ASP A 348 -23.68 31.66 -0.50
C ASP A 348 -23.51 32.43 0.82
N LEU A 349 -23.01 33.68 0.70
CA LEU A 349 -22.77 34.55 1.85
C LEU A 349 -24.08 35.10 2.41
N PRO A 350 -24.17 35.34 3.74
CA PRO A 350 -25.30 36.07 4.32
C PRO A 350 -25.49 37.43 3.64
N SER A 351 -26.73 37.82 3.38
CA SER A 351 -27.08 39.05 2.65
C SER A 351 -26.38 40.30 3.21
N ALA A 352 -26.38 40.47 4.54
CA ALA A 352 -25.71 41.58 5.21
C ALA A 352 -24.20 41.69 4.89
N ARG A 353 -23.53 40.53 4.71
CA ARG A 353 -22.11 40.49 4.36
C ARG A 353 -21.88 40.74 2.88
N ARG A 354 -22.77 40.21 2.03
CA ARG A 354 -22.75 40.49 0.58
C ARG A 354 -22.90 42.00 0.32
N ASP A 355 -23.82 42.66 1.01
CA ASP A 355 -24.04 44.11 0.88
C ASP A 355 -22.81 44.94 1.31
N GLY A 356 -22.07 44.48 2.33
CA GLY A 356 -20.83 45.11 2.79
C GLY A 356 -19.63 44.91 1.84
N LEU A 357 -19.63 43.86 1.02
CA LEU A 357 -18.55 43.56 0.06
C LEU A 357 -18.63 44.38 -1.22
N VAL A 358 -19.85 44.74 -1.67
CA VAL A 358 -20.07 45.54 -2.89
C VAL A 358 -19.23 46.82 -2.92
N PRO A 359 -19.24 47.71 -1.90
CA PRO A 359 -18.44 48.94 -1.94
C PRO A 359 -16.92 48.68 -1.93
N LEU A 360 -16.48 47.58 -1.32
CA LEU A 360 -15.05 47.19 -1.29
C LEU A 360 -14.59 46.72 -2.67
N LEU A 361 -15.41 45.92 -3.37
CA LEU A 361 -15.16 45.49 -4.73
C LEU A 361 -15.12 46.69 -5.69
N GLU A 362 -16.06 47.63 -5.58
CA GLU A 362 -16.07 48.86 -6.38
C GLU A 362 -14.81 49.71 -6.16
N ALA A 363 -14.38 49.87 -4.90
CA ALA A 363 -13.16 50.59 -4.56
C ALA A 363 -11.91 49.93 -5.17
N GLN A 364 -11.78 48.60 -5.09
CA GLN A 364 -10.66 47.86 -5.66
C GLN A 364 -10.62 47.93 -7.20
N LEU A 365 -11.78 47.85 -7.86
CA LEU A 365 -11.90 48.03 -9.30
C LEU A 365 -11.48 49.43 -9.74
N GLN A 366 -11.82 50.46 -8.96
CA GLN A 366 -11.43 51.83 -9.25
C GLN A 366 -9.93 52.06 -9.11
N VAL A 367 -9.30 51.48 -8.08
CA VAL A 367 -7.83 51.49 -7.90
C VAL A 367 -7.13 50.79 -9.08
N ARG A 368 -7.63 49.62 -9.49
CA ARG A 368 -7.07 48.88 -10.63
C ARG A 368 -7.23 49.62 -11.96
N ARG A 369 -8.38 50.27 -12.20
CA ARG A 369 -8.58 51.14 -13.38
C ARG A 369 -7.63 52.32 -13.40
N GLY A 370 -7.32 52.90 -12.22
CA GLY A 370 -6.30 53.94 -12.07
C GLY A 370 -4.90 53.47 -12.44
N ASN A 371 -4.54 52.24 -12.08
CA ASN A 371 -3.22 51.65 -12.36
C ASN A 371 -3.09 51.08 -13.80
N ALA A 372 -4.18 50.61 -14.40
CA ALA A 372 -4.20 50.11 -15.79
C ALA A 372 -3.99 51.22 -16.85
N GLY A 373 -4.18 52.49 -16.47
CA GLY A 373 -3.95 53.66 -17.32
C GLY A 373 -2.49 53.86 -17.77
N GLU A 374 -1.51 53.20 -17.16
CA GLU A 374 -0.08 53.31 -17.54
C GLU A 374 0.44 52.15 -18.40
N ARG A 375 -0.31 51.05 -18.60
CA ARG A 375 0.20 49.84 -19.29
C ARG A 375 -0.69 49.24 -20.38
N ALA A 376 -1.64 49.99 -20.94
CA ALA A 376 -2.44 49.50 -22.06
C ALA A 376 -1.80 49.83 -23.43
N ARG A 377 -1.19 48.84 -24.09
CA ARG A 377 -1.19 48.74 -25.56
C ARG A 377 -2.08 47.57 -25.96
N PRO A 378 -2.99 47.75 -26.95
CA PRO A 378 -3.82 46.66 -27.44
C PRO A 378 -3.08 45.94 -28.57
N ASP A 379 -2.77 44.65 -28.43
CA ASP A 379 -2.28 43.84 -29.56
C ASP A 379 -3.20 42.66 -29.85
N THR A 380 -4.02 42.89 -30.87
CA THR A 380 -4.95 42.00 -31.57
C THR A 380 -4.25 40.91 -32.41
N SER A 381 -3.22 40.23 -31.89
CA SER A 381 -2.43 39.27 -32.68
C SER A 381 -2.38 37.82 -32.17
N ALA A 382 -2.73 37.56 -30.90
CA ALA A 382 -2.76 36.21 -30.33
C ALA A 382 -4.01 35.39 -30.74
N ASP A 383 -5.10 36.07 -31.09
CA ASP A 383 -6.42 35.49 -31.40
C ASP A 383 -6.45 34.72 -32.76
N ARG A 384 -5.40 34.87 -33.58
CA ARG A 384 -5.25 34.17 -34.87
C ARG A 384 -4.40 32.89 -34.76
N TYR A 385 -3.58 32.75 -33.71
CA TYR A 385 -2.69 31.59 -33.52
C TYR A 385 -3.33 30.50 -32.63
N ALA A 386 -4.18 30.89 -31.67
CA ALA A 386 -4.87 29.94 -30.79
C ALA A 386 -5.99 29.13 -31.47
N ARG A 387 -6.62 29.67 -32.54
CA ARG A 387 -7.67 28.96 -33.30
C ARG A 387 -7.16 27.90 -34.28
N ARG A 388 -5.84 27.66 -34.33
CA ARG A 388 -5.21 26.69 -35.26
C ARG A 388 -4.71 25.39 -34.60
N LEU A 389 -4.87 25.23 -33.28
CA LEU A 389 -4.37 24.05 -32.55
C LEU A 389 -5.44 23.23 -31.81
N ILE A 390 -6.73 23.39 -32.17
CA ILE A 390 -7.81 22.56 -31.63
C ILE A 390 -8.37 21.67 -32.73
N ARG A 391 -7.83 20.44 -32.82
CA ARG A 391 -8.60 19.22 -33.13
C ARG A 391 -7.85 18.00 -32.61
N VAL A 392 -8.37 17.56 -31.46
CA VAL A 392 -8.46 16.21 -30.88
C VAL A 392 -7.92 15.06 -31.73
N ASP A 393 -7.05 14.25 -31.10
CA ASP A 393 -7.22 12.80 -30.93
C ASP A 393 -6.39 12.35 -29.71
N SER A 394 -7.07 12.00 -28.62
CA SER A 394 -6.48 11.26 -27.50
C SER A 394 -6.65 9.76 -27.78
N PRO A 395 -5.59 8.94 -27.83
CA PRO A 395 -5.76 7.51 -27.76
C PRO A 395 -6.09 7.11 -26.32
N GLU A 396 -7.12 6.28 -26.23
CA GLU A 396 -7.55 5.41 -25.14
C GLU A 396 -6.52 5.25 -24.00
N THR A 397 -6.74 5.98 -22.90
CA THR A 397 -6.23 5.57 -21.61
C THR A 397 -7.06 4.39 -21.13
N ARG A 398 -6.38 3.26 -20.89
CA ARG A 398 -6.98 2.06 -20.30
C ARG A 398 -7.73 2.44 -19.03
N SER A 399 -9.02 2.12 -19.02
CA SER A 399 -9.92 2.33 -17.88
C SER A 399 -9.51 1.40 -16.73
N LEU A 400 -9.13 1.99 -15.59
CA LEU A 400 -8.85 1.30 -14.32
C LEU A 400 -10.11 0.69 -13.66
N ALA A 401 -11.25 0.66 -14.36
CA ALA A 401 -12.45 -0.06 -13.93
C ALA A 401 -12.20 -1.58 -13.73
N GLU A 402 -11.14 -2.13 -14.34
CA GLU A 402 -10.76 -3.54 -14.21
C GLU A 402 -10.10 -3.90 -12.86
N LEU A 403 -9.76 -2.93 -12.00
CA LEU A 403 -9.19 -3.18 -10.66
C LEU A 403 -10.22 -3.09 -9.52
N SER A 404 -11.50 -2.94 -9.83
CA SER A 404 -12.60 -2.93 -8.85
C SER A 404 -12.86 -4.28 -8.16
N ALA A 405 -12.07 -5.31 -8.46
CA ALA A 405 -12.24 -6.68 -7.94
C ALA A 405 -11.54 -6.94 -6.58
N PHE A 406 -10.74 -6.01 -6.05
CA PHE A 406 -10.10 -6.17 -4.74
C PHE A 406 -10.81 -5.33 -3.68
N ASP A 407 -11.85 -5.91 -3.07
CA ASP A 407 -12.50 -5.38 -1.88
C ASP A 407 -11.56 -5.51 -0.67
N LEU A 408 -10.76 -4.48 -0.43
CA LEU A 408 -9.87 -4.33 0.74
C LEU A 408 -10.61 -3.70 1.94
N SER A 409 -11.89 -3.99 2.14
CA SER A 409 -12.60 -3.54 3.33
C SER A 409 -12.32 -4.49 4.51
N ILE A 410 -11.82 -3.93 5.62
CA ILE A 410 -11.87 -4.61 6.91
C ILE A 410 -13.32 -4.54 7.36
N ASP A 411 -14.04 -5.65 7.21
CA ASP A 411 -15.35 -5.79 7.80
C ASP A 411 -15.25 -5.76 9.34
N GLN A 412 -16.38 -5.56 10.01
CA GLN A 412 -16.42 -5.47 11.46
C GLN A 412 -15.80 -6.73 12.13
N ALA A 413 -15.96 -7.90 11.51
CA ALA A 413 -15.39 -9.16 11.98
C ALA A 413 -13.85 -9.18 11.89
N THR A 414 -13.28 -8.57 10.86
CA THR A 414 -11.83 -8.39 10.68
C THR A 414 -11.26 -7.43 11.73
N GLY A 415 -11.98 -6.34 12.01
CA GLY A 415 -11.62 -5.38 13.06
C GLY A 415 -11.58 -6.02 14.46
N GLU A 416 -12.63 -6.75 14.84
CA GLU A 416 -12.71 -7.45 16.13
C GLU A 416 -11.60 -8.50 16.29
N THR A 417 -11.23 -9.16 15.20
CA THR A 417 -10.14 -10.17 15.20
C THR A 417 -8.77 -9.52 15.42
N LEU A 418 -8.51 -8.35 14.84
CA LEU A 418 -7.26 -7.61 15.03
C LEU A 418 -7.12 -7.02 16.45
N GLU A 419 -8.22 -6.54 17.04
CA GLU A 419 -8.22 -6.07 18.44
C GLU A 419 -7.94 -7.22 19.42
N ALA A 420 -8.51 -8.41 19.18
CA ALA A 420 -8.23 -9.60 19.98
C ALA A 420 -6.76 -10.03 19.90
N VAL A 421 -6.12 -9.91 18.71
CA VAL A 421 -4.69 -10.15 18.51
C VAL A 421 -3.84 -9.15 19.29
N GLY A 422 -4.18 -7.87 19.25
CA GLY A 422 -3.47 -6.83 20.00
C GLY A 422 -3.52 -7.04 21.52
N ALA A 423 -4.67 -7.44 22.06
CA ALA A 423 -4.83 -7.74 23.49
C ALA A 423 -4.02 -8.97 23.94
N ALA A 424 -3.92 -10.00 23.09
CA ALA A 424 -3.14 -11.20 23.36
C ALA A 424 -1.62 -10.93 23.40
N VAL A 425 -1.12 -10.09 22.49
CA VAL A 425 0.31 -9.71 22.45
C VAL A 425 0.72 -8.92 23.69
N ALA A 426 -0.19 -8.12 24.27
CA ALA A 426 0.10 -7.31 25.45
C ALA A 426 0.16 -8.11 26.78
N THR A 427 -0.33 -9.35 26.81
CA THR A 427 -0.57 -10.08 28.07
C THR A 427 -0.05 -11.51 28.10
N GLY A 428 0.36 -12.10 26.97
CA GLY A 428 0.59 -13.54 26.85
C GLY A 428 2.05 -14.02 26.81
N GLU A 429 2.24 -15.26 27.25
CA GLU A 429 3.45 -16.06 27.04
C GLU A 429 3.65 -16.33 25.53
N VAL A 430 4.85 -16.06 25.01
CA VAL A 430 5.18 -15.94 23.57
C VAL A 430 4.59 -17.06 22.70
N VAL A 431 4.65 -18.31 23.16
CA VAL A 431 4.20 -19.50 22.41
C VAL A 431 2.67 -19.55 22.25
N VAL A 432 1.93 -19.15 23.28
CA VAL A 432 0.45 -19.16 23.27
C VAL A 432 -0.08 -17.99 22.43
N THR A 433 0.58 -16.83 22.53
CA THR A 433 0.28 -15.66 21.72
C THR A 433 0.51 -15.92 20.23
N GLU A 434 1.60 -16.60 19.86
CA GLU A 434 1.89 -16.95 18.46
C GLU A 434 0.80 -17.84 17.85
N LEU A 435 0.33 -18.86 18.58
CA LEU A 435 -0.78 -19.71 18.14
C LEU A 435 -2.10 -18.94 18.01
N GLN A 436 -2.36 -18.00 18.92
CA GLN A 436 -3.55 -17.14 18.83
C GLN A 436 -3.50 -16.22 17.61
N CYS A 437 -2.34 -15.62 17.31
CA CYS A 437 -2.14 -14.80 16.12
C CYS A 437 -2.34 -15.61 14.83
N LEU A 438 -1.72 -16.80 14.75
CA LEU A 438 -1.87 -17.68 13.58
C LEU A 438 -3.33 -18.11 13.39
N ARG A 439 -4.04 -18.46 14.47
CA ARG A 439 -5.48 -18.76 14.41
C ARG A 439 -6.30 -17.57 13.91
N ALA A 440 -6.02 -16.38 14.42
CA ALA A 440 -6.71 -15.16 14.00
C ALA A 440 -6.48 -14.88 12.51
N LEU A 441 -5.25 -15.01 12.01
CA LEU A 441 -4.94 -14.86 10.59
C LEU A 441 -5.68 -15.91 9.73
N VAL A 442 -5.66 -17.18 10.13
CA VAL A 442 -6.44 -18.24 9.45
C VAL A 442 -7.93 -17.91 9.39
N ARG A 443 -8.48 -17.23 10.40
CA ARG A 443 -9.89 -16.79 10.38
C ARG A 443 -10.16 -15.68 9.37
N LEU A 444 -9.18 -14.83 9.09
CA LEU A 444 -9.32 -13.70 8.17
C LEU A 444 -9.07 -14.10 6.72
N GLU A 445 -8.22 -15.09 6.48
CA GLU A 445 -7.85 -15.49 5.13
C GLU A 445 -9.01 -16.13 4.36
N PRO A 446 -9.39 -15.60 3.19
CA PRO A 446 -10.39 -16.21 2.32
C PRO A 446 -9.80 -17.35 1.47
N SER A 447 -8.48 -17.36 1.27
CA SER A 447 -7.80 -18.37 0.45
C SER A 447 -7.45 -19.61 1.28
N PRO A 448 -7.91 -20.82 0.88
CA PRO A 448 -7.57 -22.06 1.58
C PRO A 448 -6.08 -22.42 1.46
N ILE A 449 -5.39 -21.96 0.41
CA ILE A 449 -3.95 -22.19 0.21
C ILE A 449 -3.15 -21.41 1.27
N VAL A 450 -3.47 -20.12 1.46
CA VAL A 450 -2.80 -19.27 2.45
C VAL A 450 -3.16 -19.72 3.88
N ALA A 451 -4.42 -20.10 4.12
CA ALA A 451 -4.83 -20.69 5.39
C ALA A 451 -4.05 -21.96 5.72
N ARG A 452 -3.81 -22.85 4.75
CA ARG A 452 -2.95 -24.04 4.91
C ARG A 452 -1.51 -23.66 5.26
N ALA A 453 -0.90 -22.71 4.55
CA ALA A 453 0.46 -22.26 4.88
C ALA A 453 0.56 -21.68 6.31
N LEU A 454 -0.45 -20.95 6.76
CA LEU A 454 -0.52 -20.44 8.14
C LEU A 454 -0.70 -21.57 9.17
N LEU A 455 -1.49 -22.59 8.85
CA LEU A 455 -1.66 -23.78 9.68
C LEU A 455 -0.37 -24.62 9.75
N GLU A 456 0.35 -24.75 8.64
CA GLU A 456 1.67 -25.40 8.60
C GLU A 456 2.67 -24.71 9.51
N ARG A 457 2.59 -23.38 9.64
CA ARG A 457 3.39 -22.61 10.61
C ARG A 457 2.94 -22.82 12.06
N ALA A 458 1.68 -23.14 12.30
CA ALA A 458 1.17 -23.45 13.64
C ALA A 458 1.57 -24.85 14.14
N LEU A 459 1.77 -25.82 13.23
CA LEU A 459 2.09 -27.21 13.56
C LEU A 459 3.39 -27.36 14.40
N PRO A 460 4.53 -26.72 14.07
CA PRO A 460 5.74 -26.76 14.89
C PRO A 460 5.53 -26.21 16.30
N VAL A 461 4.67 -25.20 16.44
CA VAL A 461 4.39 -24.53 17.71
C VAL A 461 3.50 -25.42 18.59
N LEU A 462 2.46 -26.05 18.03
CA LEU A 462 1.68 -27.10 18.70
C LEU A 462 2.54 -28.30 19.07
N ALA A 463 3.47 -28.70 18.20
CA ALA A 463 4.41 -29.78 18.48
C ALA A 463 5.41 -29.42 19.58
N SER A 464 5.71 -28.14 19.78
CA SER A 464 6.54 -27.66 20.89
C SER A 464 5.80 -27.80 22.23
N LEU A 465 4.51 -27.44 22.29
CA LEU A 465 3.66 -27.65 23.48
C LEU A 465 3.54 -29.14 23.83
N HIS A 466 3.39 -30.00 22.83
CA HIS A 466 3.39 -31.45 23.02
C HIS A 466 4.74 -31.99 23.55
N ARG A 467 5.88 -31.46 23.06
CA ARG A 467 7.21 -31.89 23.53
C ARG A 467 7.51 -31.40 24.95
N SER A 468 7.00 -30.22 25.30
CA SER A 468 7.20 -29.61 26.62
C SER A 468 6.17 -30.05 27.67
N HIS A 469 5.37 -31.09 27.39
CA HIS A 469 4.35 -31.64 28.30
C HIS A 469 3.31 -30.61 28.78
N ARG A 470 3.06 -29.54 28.00
CA ARG A 470 2.07 -28.50 28.29
C ARG A 470 0.70 -28.89 27.77
N TRP A 471 0.15 -29.95 28.35
CA TRP A 471 -1.00 -30.65 27.80
C TRP A 471 -2.30 -29.84 27.84
N SER A 472 -2.52 -29.04 28.90
CA SER A 472 -3.70 -28.17 29.02
C SER A 472 -3.72 -27.09 27.94
N ASP A 473 -2.56 -26.49 27.65
CA ASP A 473 -2.45 -25.43 26.65
C ASP A 473 -2.60 -26.01 25.24
N LEU A 474 -2.04 -27.20 25.00
CA LEU A 474 -2.24 -27.92 23.74
C LEU A 474 -3.72 -28.24 23.51
N ALA A 475 -4.43 -28.78 24.51
CA ALA A 475 -5.85 -29.08 24.43
C ALA A 475 -6.67 -27.80 24.16
N SER A 476 -6.38 -26.73 24.90
CA SER A 476 -7.06 -25.45 24.72
C SER A 476 -6.86 -24.89 23.30
N GLN A 477 -5.65 -24.97 22.75
CA GLN A 477 -5.39 -24.43 21.40
C GLN A 477 -6.04 -25.28 20.31
N ILE A 478 -5.97 -26.62 20.38
CA ILE A 478 -6.64 -27.51 19.42
C ILE A 478 -8.16 -27.25 19.41
N ALA A 479 -8.79 -27.15 20.58
CA ALA A 479 -10.21 -26.87 20.70
C ALA A 479 -10.61 -25.49 20.13
N GLU A 480 -9.73 -24.49 20.24
CA GLU A 480 -9.98 -23.17 19.67
C GLU A 480 -9.83 -23.14 18.14
N TYR A 481 -8.90 -23.90 17.56
CA TYR A 481 -8.80 -24.04 16.11
C TYR A 481 -10.01 -24.79 15.54
N LEU A 482 -10.49 -25.86 16.18
CA LEU A 482 -11.72 -26.54 15.76
C LEU A 482 -12.95 -25.64 15.89
N ARG A 483 -13.09 -24.87 16.98
CA ARG A 483 -14.15 -23.86 17.09
C ARG A 483 -14.07 -22.80 15.99
N ALA A 484 -12.87 -22.40 15.58
CA ALA A 484 -12.71 -21.49 14.46
C ALA A 484 -13.15 -22.13 13.12
N ALA A 485 -12.89 -23.43 12.93
CA ALA A 485 -13.37 -24.18 11.77
C ALA A 485 -14.90 -24.25 11.74
N ASP A 486 -15.54 -24.58 12.87
CA ASP A 486 -17.01 -24.64 12.97
C ASP A 486 -17.67 -23.28 12.67
N LEU A 487 -17.07 -22.19 13.16
CA LEU A 487 -17.60 -20.84 12.99
C LEU A 487 -17.45 -20.31 11.55
N ILE A 488 -16.44 -20.80 10.82
CA ILE A 488 -16.15 -20.41 9.44
C ILE A 488 -16.81 -21.34 8.41
N GLY A 489 -17.05 -22.59 8.78
CA GLY A 489 -17.59 -23.64 7.92
C GLY A 489 -18.81 -23.23 7.08
N PRO A 490 -19.83 -22.53 7.62
CA PRO A 490 -21.00 -22.10 6.85
C PRO A 490 -20.67 -21.12 5.70
N SER A 491 -19.62 -20.32 5.85
CA SER A 491 -19.24 -19.28 4.88
C SER A 491 -18.07 -19.72 3.99
N ARG A 492 -17.15 -20.53 4.51
CA ARG A 492 -15.91 -20.97 3.84
C ARG A 492 -15.58 -22.42 4.22
N PRO A 493 -16.24 -23.41 3.60
CA PRO A 493 -16.06 -24.81 3.94
C PRO A 493 -14.63 -25.31 3.65
N ASP A 494 -13.98 -24.83 2.60
CA ASP A 494 -12.63 -25.28 2.20
C ASP A 494 -11.55 -24.91 3.24
N VAL A 495 -11.69 -23.77 3.91
CA VAL A 495 -10.80 -23.32 4.99
C VAL A 495 -11.07 -24.12 6.26
N ALA A 496 -12.34 -24.36 6.58
CA ALA A 496 -12.72 -25.21 7.71
C ALA A 496 -12.20 -26.64 7.53
N GLU A 497 -12.33 -27.21 6.32
CA GLU A 497 -11.79 -28.53 5.97
C GLU A 497 -10.26 -28.55 6.13
N ALA A 498 -9.55 -27.53 5.64
CA ALA A 498 -8.11 -27.41 5.81
C ALA A 498 -7.67 -27.37 7.29
N ILE A 499 -8.41 -26.67 8.17
CA ILE A 499 -8.14 -26.68 9.62
C ILE A 499 -8.32 -28.09 10.18
N THR A 500 -9.43 -28.75 9.86
CA THR A 500 -9.72 -30.10 10.36
C THR A 500 -8.72 -31.15 9.85
N GLU A 501 -8.36 -31.11 8.56
CA GLU A 501 -7.38 -31.99 7.93
C GLU A 501 -6.00 -31.81 8.57
N THR A 502 -5.58 -30.56 8.78
CA THR A 502 -4.27 -30.24 9.36
C THR A 502 -4.17 -30.69 10.82
N LEU A 503 -5.24 -30.50 11.61
CA LEU A 503 -5.29 -30.99 12.99
C LEU A 503 -5.39 -32.52 13.07
N THR A 504 -6.04 -33.17 12.10
CA THR A 504 -6.05 -34.64 12.01
C THR A 504 -4.65 -35.17 11.70
N ASN A 505 -3.95 -34.54 10.76
CA ASN A 505 -2.58 -34.88 10.39
C ASN A 505 -1.56 -34.59 11.50
N PHE A 506 -1.87 -33.68 12.43
CA PHE A 506 -1.07 -33.46 13.63
C PHE A 506 -1.04 -34.70 14.54
N TRP A 507 -2.08 -35.52 14.55
CA TRP A 507 -2.17 -36.73 15.37
C TRP A 507 -1.52 -37.94 14.69
N THR A 508 -0.19 -38.00 14.74
CA THR A 508 0.55 -39.18 14.29
C THR A 508 0.32 -40.39 15.22
N PRO A 509 0.47 -41.64 14.73
CA PRO A 509 0.32 -42.85 15.55
C PRO A 509 1.20 -42.86 16.81
N ASP A 510 2.37 -42.22 16.77
CA ASP A 510 3.26 -42.08 17.93
C ASP A 510 2.72 -41.10 18.98
N ARG A 511 2.11 -39.98 18.56
CA ARG A 511 1.49 -39.01 19.47
C ARG A 511 0.21 -39.58 20.09
N ALA A 512 -0.61 -40.27 19.30
CA ALA A 512 -1.79 -40.98 19.78
C ALA A 512 -1.44 -42.05 20.82
N ARG A 513 -0.38 -42.85 20.60
CA ARG A 513 0.11 -43.82 21.58
C ARG A 513 0.56 -43.18 22.90
N ARG A 514 1.19 -42.00 22.84
CA ARG A 514 1.58 -41.25 24.05
C ARG A 514 0.37 -40.76 24.85
N VAL A 515 -0.65 -40.23 24.18
CA VAL A 515 -1.91 -39.82 24.84
C VAL A 515 -2.65 -41.02 25.43
N ALA A 516 -2.68 -42.17 24.74
CA ALA A 516 -3.25 -43.41 25.26
C ALA A 516 -2.49 -43.92 26.50
N GLY A 517 -1.17 -43.80 26.53
CA GLY A 517 -0.35 -44.12 27.70
C GLY A 517 -0.67 -43.21 28.90
N MET A 518 -0.91 -41.90 28.68
CA MET A 518 -1.33 -40.98 29.75
C MET A 518 -2.72 -41.30 30.30
N HIS A 519 -3.64 -41.82 29.47
CA HIS A 519 -4.96 -42.25 29.93
C HIS A 519 -4.90 -43.48 30.86
N SER A 520 -3.89 -44.34 30.69
CA SER A 520 -3.64 -45.48 31.57
C SER A 520 -2.94 -45.14 32.89
N ALA A 521 -2.40 -43.91 33.02
CA ALA A 521 -1.81 -43.41 34.26
C ALA A 521 -2.87 -42.81 35.20
N GLU A 522 -2.61 -42.78 36.51
CA GLU A 522 -3.51 -42.13 37.50
C GLU A 522 -3.11 -40.67 37.74
N GLY A 523 -4.08 -39.77 37.98
CA GLY A 523 -3.84 -38.38 38.37
C GLY A 523 -3.97 -37.33 37.25
N THR A 524 -3.12 -36.31 37.27
CA THR A 524 -3.18 -35.12 36.38
C THR A 524 -3.01 -35.46 34.90
N ASP A 525 -2.25 -36.51 34.60
CA ASP A 525 -1.99 -36.95 33.22
C ASP A 525 -3.23 -37.58 32.58
N ARG A 526 -4.08 -38.24 33.38
CA ARG A 526 -5.37 -38.76 32.92
C ARG A 526 -6.35 -37.64 32.59
N ALA A 527 -6.40 -36.60 33.41
CA ALA A 527 -7.26 -35.44 33.18
C ALA A 527 -6.84 -34.67 31.91
N ALA A 528 -5.53 -34.49 31.72
CA ALA A 528 -4.98 -33.89 30.50
C ALA A 528 -5.23 -34.75 29.24
N ALA A 529 -5.14 -36.08 29.35
CA ALA A 529 -5.46 -36.99 28.26
C ALA A 529 -6.96 -36.92 27.87
N VAL A 530 -7.86 -36.85 28.86
CA VAL A 530 -9.30 -36.66 28.61
C VAL A 530 -9.55 -35.32 27.92
N GLN A 531 -8.94 -34.23 28.39
CA GLN A 531 -9.07 -32.91 27.74
C GLN A 531 -8.55 -32.90 26.31
N LEU A 532 -7.44 -33.59 26.00
CA LEU A 532 -6.91 -33.69 24.64
C LEU A 532 -7.82 -34.51 23.71
N VAL A 533 -8.42 -35.59 24.23
CA VAL A 533 -9.38 -36.42 23.46
C VAL A 533 -10.67 -35.64 23.21
N GLU A 534 -11.21 -34.95 24.22
CA GLU A 534 -12.39 -34.10 24.07
C GLU A 534 -12.13 -32.91 23.13
N ALA A 535 -10.97 -32.25 23.26
CA ALA A 535 -10.57 -31.11 22.44
C ALA A 535 -10.30 -31.46 20.99
N SER A 536 -9.95 -32.71 20.67
CA SER A 536 -9.68 -33.13 19.30
C SER A 536 -10.94 -33.46 18.50
N GLY A 537 -12.10 -33.52 19.17
CA GLY A 537 -13.38 -33.85 18.54
C GLY A 537 -13.44 -35.30 18.05
N THR A 538 -14.62 -35.89 18.11
CA THR A 538 -14.93 -37.25 17.67
C THR A 538 -14.69 -37.40 16.16
N ALA A 539 -13.46 -37.72 15.77
CA ALA A 539 -13.17 -38.34 14.49
C ALA A 539 -13.71 -39.78 14.54
N SER A 540 -14.98 -39.92 14.22
CA SER A 540 -15.62 -41.17 13.82
C SER A 540 -16.40 -40.92 12.56
#